data_AF-A0A933I7C5-F1
#
_entry.id   AF-A0A933I7C5-F1
#
_cell.length_a   1.000
_cell.length_b   1.000
_cell.length_c   1.000
_cell.angle_alpha   90.00
_cell.angle_beta   90.00
_cell.angle_gamma   90.00
#
_symmetry.space_group_name_H-M   'P 1'
#
loop_
_entity.id
_entity.type
_entity.pdbx_description
1 polymer ?
#
loop_
_entity_poly.entity_id
_entity_poly.type
_entity_poly.pdbx_seq_one_letter_code
_entity_poly.pdbx_strand_id
1 'polypeptide(L)'
;MRIIHCTKKLLKEIEAVPIEFDRNVSALEGMGNWYANLIRIDRRKCIIFTNEKTLYTFLIPKVVKNNLKNIGHEFLTHLTFNLQSEGFGIEIIHRIQQEYREIRIAVAYLDYRV
;
A
#
# COMPACT_ATOMS: atom_id res chain seq x y z
N MET A 1 -3.40 -2.65 -13.27
CA MET A 1 -3.72 -3.18 -11.92
C MET A 1 -2.45 -3.20 -11.07
N ARG A 2 -2.54 -2.77 -9.81
CA ARG A 2 -1.44 -2.81 -8.83
C ARG A 2 -1.88 -3.49 -7.56
N ILE A 3 -0.93 -4.08 -6.83
CA ILE A 3 -1.24 -4.89 -5.65
C ILE A 3 -0.66 -4.28 -4.39
N ILE A 4 -1.48 -4.31 -3.35
CA ILE A 4 -1.05 -4.06 -1.97
C ILE A 4 -1.12 -5.39 -1.21
N HIS A 5 0.05 -5.90 -0.84
CA HIS A 5 0.23 -7.08 -0.03
C HIS A 5 0.05 -6.74 1.44
N CYS A 6 -1.09 -7.11 2.00
CA CYS A 6 -1.46 -6.81 3.36
C CYS A 6 -1.13 -7.99 4.29
N THR A 7 -0.63 -7.70 5.49
CA THR A 7 -0.51 -8.73 6.53
C THR A 7 -1.88 -9.25 6.93
N LYS A 8 -1.96 -10.50 7.43
CA LYS A 8 -3.22 -11.09 7.94
C LYS A 8 -3.90 -10.21 8.99
N LYS A 9 -3.10 -9.49 9.80
CA LYS A 9 -3.60 -8.55 10.80
C LYS A 9 -4.29 -7.35 10.16
N LEU A 10 -3.70 -6.76 9.12
CA LEU A 10 -4.31 -5.64 8.40
C LEU A 10 -5.57 -6.09 7.65
N LEU A 11 -5.53 -7.24 6.97
CA LEU A 11 -6.69 -7.80 6.24
C LEU A 11 -7.93 -7.95 7.11
N LYS A 12 -7.75 -8.50 8.33
CA LYS A 12 -8.83 -8.63 9.31
C LYS A 12 -9.41 -7.28 9.74
N GLU A 13 -8.58 -6.25 9.81
CA GLU A 13 -8.99 -4.91 10.25
C GLU A 13 -9.74 -4.13 9.16
N ILE A 14 -9.39 -4.34 7.89
CA ILE A 14 -10.06 -3.70 6.73
C ILE A 14 -11.20 -4.54 6.15
N GLU A 15 -11.47 -5.73 6.71
CA GLU A 15 -12.51 -6.67 6.26
C GLU A 15 -12.41 -7.00 4.75
N ALA A 16 -11.21 -6.97 4.19
CA ALA A 16 -10.99 -7.19 2.76
C ALA A 16 -10.89 -8.69 2.45
N VAL A 17 -11.49 -9.09 1.32
CA VAL A 17 -11.27 -10.40 0.71
C VAL A 17 -10.04 -10.31 -0.19
N PRO A 18 -8.90 -10.94 0.18
CA PRO A 18 -7.71 -10.89 -0.65
C PRO A 18 -7.90 -11.72 -1.92
N ILE A 19 -7.31 -11.27 -3.03
CA ILE A 19 -7.19 -12.08 -4.25
C ILE A 19 -6.04 -13.07 -4.12
N GLU A 20 -6.15 -14.20 -4.82
CA GLU A 20 -4.99 -15.01 -5.14
C GLU A 20 -4.13 -14.26 -6.17
N PHE A 21 -2.82 -14.22 -5.93
CA PHE A 21 -1.88 -13.52 -6.79
C PHE A 21 -0.66 -14.39 -7.01
N ASP A 22 -0.35 -14.65 -8.29
CA ASP A 22 0.88 -15.31 -8.68
C ASP A 22 2.06 -14.34 -8.59
N ARG A 23 3.02 -14.65 -7.72
CA ARG A 23 4.24 -13.85 -7.50
C ARG A 23 5.12 -13.76 -8.74
N ASN A 24 5.01 -14.72 -9.66
CA ASN A 24 5.74 -14.66 -10.93
C ASN A 24 5.24 -13.51 -11.82
N VAL A 25 4.05 -12.97 -11.55
CA VAL A 25 3.47 -11.82 -12.24
C VAL A 25 3.81 -10.55 -11.47
N SER A 26 5.11 -10.24 -11.33
CA SER A 26 5.51 -8.94 -10.76
C SER A 26 5.13 -7.83 -11.73
N ALA A 27 4.70 -6.69 -11.19
CA ALA A 27 4.40 -5.53 -12.00
C ALA A 27 5.72 -4.82 -12.34
N LEU A 28 6.41 -5.33 -13.38
CA LEU A 28 7.80 -5.00 -13.73
C LEU A 28 8.03 -3.54 -14.16
N GLU A 29 6.96 -2.84 -14.55
CA GLU A 29 7.00 -1.45 -14.99
C GLU A 29 6.40 -0.50 -13.93
N GLY A 30 6.80 0.77 -13.95
CA GLY A 30 6.28 1.79 -13.01
C GLY A 30 6.83 1.65 -11.59
N MET A 31 6.08 2.15 -10.61
CA MET A 31 6.43 2.04 -9.18
C MET A 31 6.21 0.63 -8.63
N GLY A 32 5.38 -0.21 -9.25
CA GLY A 32 5.27 -1.61 -8.81
C GLY A 32 4.26 -1.84 -7.68
N ASN A 33 4.39 -2.97 -6.99
CA ASN A 33 3.51 -3.34 -5.88
C ASN A 33 4.04 -2.82 -4.54
N TRP A 34 3.21 -2.97 -3.52
CA TRP A 34 3.49 -2.46 -2.17
C TRP A 34 3.15 -3.51 -1.11
N TYR A 35 3.86 -3.45 0.01
CA TYR A 35 3.48 -4.11 1.25
C TYR A 35 2.78 -3.12 2.17
N ALA A 36 1.80 -3.60 2.94
CA ALA A 36 1.10 -2.82 3.95
C ALA A 36 0.95 -3.60 5.26
N ASN A 37 1.17 -2.91 6.38
CA ASN A 37 1.04 -3.49 7.70
C ASN A 37 0.35 -2.55 8.70
N LEU A 38 -0.40 -3.13 9.63
CA LEU A 38 -1.04 -2.42 10.73
C LEU A 38 -0.13 -2.42 11.96
N ILE A 39 0.44 -1.26 12.28
CA ILE A 39 1.29 -1.06 13.45
C ILE A 39 0.58 -0.18 14.49
N ARG A 40 1.17 -0.09 15.69
CA ARG A 40 0.71 0.83 16.73
C ARG A 40 1.88 1.70 17.18
N ILE A 41 1.67 3.01 17.12
CA ILE A 41 2.61 4.03 17.63
C ILE A 41 1.81 4.88 18.61
N ASP A 42 2.34 5.08 19.83
CA ASP A 42 1.66 5.80 20.92
C ASP A 42 0.21 5.35 21.16
N ARG A 43 0.01 4.03 21.17
CA ARG A 43 -1.30 3.36 21.33
C ARG A 43 -2.31 3.67 20.22
N ARG A 44 -1.93 4.41 19.18
CA ARG A 44 -2.76 4.72 18.01
C ARG A 44 -2.44 3.75 16.87
N LYS A 45 -3.47 3.34 16.12
CA LYS A 45 -3.28 2.53 14.92
C LYS A 45 -2.64 3.39 13.83
N CYS A 46 -1.67 2.83 13.14
CA CYS A 46 -1.05 3.42 11.96
C CYS A 46 -0.91 2.35 10.87
N ILE A 47 -0.95 2.76 9.61
CA ILE A 47 -0.67 1.86 8.48
C ILE A 47 0.65 2.30 7.88
N ILE A 48 1.58 1.35 7.76
CA ILE A 48 2.83 1.56 7.05
C ILE A 48 2.74 0.91 5.68
N PHE A 49 3.18 1.62 4.65
CA PHE A 49 3.28 1.15 3.28
C PHE A 49 4.74 1.17 2.85
N THR A 50 5.20 0.10 2.24
CA THR A 50 6.57 -0.02 1.72
C THR A 50 6.53 -0.54 0.30
N ASN A 51 7.16 0.18 -0.62
CA ASN A 51 7.26 -0.23 -2.01
C ASN A 51 8.12 -1.49 -2.13
N GLU A 52 7.67 -2.46 -2.93
CA GLU A 52 8.33 -3.76 -3.06
C GLU A 52 9.74 -3.64 -3.65
N LYS A 53 9.95 -2.73 -4.61
CA LYS A 53 11.21 -2.61 -5.36
C LYS A 53 12.18 -1.61 -4.75
N THR A 54 11.68 -0.44 -4.37
CA THR A 54 12.51 0.70 -3.95
C THR A 54 12.66 0.80 -2.44
N LEU A 55 11.87 0.03 -1.67
CA LEU A 55 11.73 0.14 -0.22
C LEU A 55 11.29 1.52 0.28
N TYR A 56 10.86 2.38 -0.64
CA TYR A 56 10.26 3.65 -0.31
C TYR A 56 9.08 3.43 0.62
N THR A 57 9.08 4.12 1.77
CA THR A 57 8.17 3.81 2.88
C THR A 57 7.52 5.08 3.39
N PHE A 58 6.21 5.03 3.56
CA PHE A 58 5.45 6.10 4.20
C PHE A 58 4.43 5.55 5.21
N LEU A 59 4.01 6.43 6.12
CA LEU A 59 3.12 6.11 7.22
C LEU A 59 1.84 6.93 7.13
N ILE A 60 0.70 6.28 7.32
CA ILE A 60 -0.58 6.95 7.63
C ILE A 60 -0.79 6.89 9.14
N PRO A 61 -0.60 8.01 9.87
CA PRO A 61 -0.73 8.04 11.31
C PRO A 61 -2.21 8.13 11.73
N LYS A 62 -2.51 7.65 12.94
CA LYS A 62 -3.81 7.84 13.62
C LYS A 62 -5.02 7.35 12.80
N VAL A 63 -4.90 6.24 12.08
CA VAL A 63 -6.01 5.70 11.28
C VAL A 63 -7.20 5.30 12.17
N VAL A 64 -8.39 5.72 11.75
CA VAL A 64 -9.67 5.33 12.35
C VAL A 64 -10.40 4.33 11.44
N LYS A 65 -11.46 3.71 11.97
CA LYS A 65 -12.28 2.73 11.22
C LYS A 65 -12.75 3.25 9.85
N ASN A 66 -13.00 4.55 9.72
CA ASN A 66 -13.48 5.10 8.45
C ASN A 66 -12.39 5.10 7.36
N ASN A 67 -11.13 5.37 7.70
CA ASN A 67 -10.01 5.29 6.75
C ASN A 67 -9.84 3.84 6.23
N LEU A 68 -10.06 2.86 7.12
CA LEU A 68 -9.87 1.45 6.83
C LEU A 68 -10.89 0.89 5.81
N LYS A 69 -12.03 1.57 5.59
CA LYS A 69 -13.04 1.16 4.61
C LYS A 69 -12.57 1.29 3.15
N ASN A 70 -11.64 2.20 2.86
CA ASN A 70 -11.13 2.41 1.52
C ASN A 70 -9.61 2.62 1.54
N ILE A 71 -8.89 1.54 1.87
CA ILE A 71 -7.43 1.56 1.96
C ILE A 71 -6.75 1.98 0.66
N GLY A 72 -7.33 1.68 -0.51
CA GLY A 72 -6.76 2.06 -1.81
C GLY A 72 -6.78 3.58 -2.02
N HIS A 73 -7.89 4.23 -1.64
CA HIS A 73 -7.99 5.70 -1.68
C HIS A 73 -7.02 6.37 -0.68
N GLU A 74 -6.96 5.87 0.55
CA GLU A 74 -6.04 6.38 1.57
C GLU A 74 -4.58 6.22 1.16
N PHE A 75 -4.23 5.05 0.61
CA PHE A 75 -2.91 4.80 0.04
C PHE A 75 -2.53 5.83 -1.02
N LEU A 76 -3.39 6.04 -2.02
CA LEU A 76 -3.07 6.93 -3.14
C LEU A 76 -3.00 8.41 -2.72
N THR A 77 -3.89 8.81 -1.82
CA THR A 77 -3.93 10.17 -1.24
C THR A 77 -2.64 10.46 -0.48
N HIS A 78 -2.23 9.56 0.42
CA HIS A 78 -1.02 9.75 1.20
C HIS A 78 0.25 9.59 0.37
N LEU A 79 0.30 8.66 -0.60
CA LEU A 79 1.42 8.58 -1.54
C LEU A 79 1.58 9.91 -2.30
N THR A 80 0.49 10.50 -2.77
CA THR A 80 0.51 11.81 -3.44
C THR A 80 1.08 12.90 -2.54
N PHE A 81 0.63 13.00 -1.27
CA PHE A 81 1.17 13.99 -0.34
C PHE A 81 2.65 13.81 -0.05
N ASN A 82 3.11 12.57 0.13
CA ASN A 82 4.53 12.31 0.39
C ASN A 82 5.38 12.67 -0.84
N LEU A 83 4.97 12.29 -2.05
CA LEU A 83 5.67 12.65 -3.28
C LEU A 83 5.70 14.18 -3.50
N GLN A 84 4.61 14.88 -3.22
CA GLN A 84 4.60 16.36 -3.26
C GLN A 84 5.59 16.95 -2.25
N SER A 85 5.62 16.43 -1.03
CA SER A 85 6.55 16.87 0.02
C SER A 85 8.01 16.60 -0.35
N GLU A 86 8.28 15.59 -1.18
CA GLU A 86 9.61 15.27 -1.69
C GLU A 86 10.00 16.08 -2.93
N GLY A 87 9.11 16.96 -3.42
CA GLY A 87 9.38 17.85 -4.54
C GLY A 87 9.12 17.23 -5.91
N PHE A 88 8.39 16.11 -6.00
CA PHE A 88 8.00 15.55 -7.30
C PHE A 88 7.00 16.46 -8.01
N GLY A 89 7.23 16.70 -9.30
CA GLY A 89 6.36 17.50 -10.14
C GLY A 89 5.00 16.84 -10.40
N ILE A 90 3.99 17.67 -10.68
CA ILE A 90 2.59 17.24 -10.85
C ILE A 90 2.41 16.20 -11.97
N GLU A 91 3.20 16.28 -13.04
CA GLU A 91 3.15 15.32 -14.16
C GLU A 91 3.56 13.90 -13.73
N ILE A 92 4.56 13.79 -12.86
CA ILE A 92 5.01 12.50 -12.32
C ILE A 92 3.93 11.93 -11.41
N ILE A 93 3.40 12.77 -10.51
CA ILE A 93 2.33 12.38 -9.58
C ILE A 93 1.09 11.90 -10.35
N HIS A 94 0.65 12.62 -11.38
CA HIS A 94 -0.50 12.21 -12.19
C HIS A 94 -0.27 10.86 -12.88
N ARG A 95 0.92 10.63 -13.44
CA ARG A 95 1.28 9.34 -14.05
C ARG A 95 1.23 8.19 -13.03
N ILE A 96 1.75 8.42 -11.83
CA ILE A 96 1.64 7.46 -10.72
C ILE A 96 0.17 7.22 -10.37
N GLN A 97 -0.66 8.25 -10.25
CA GLN A 97 -2.09 8.08 -10.02
C GLN A 97 -2.79 7.27 -11.12
N GLN A 98 -2.38 7.42 -12.38
CA GLN A 98 -2.90 6.59 -13.47
C GLN A 98 -2.50 5.12 -13.32
N GLU A 99 -1.26 4.88 -12.90
CA GLU A 99 -0.73 3.54 -12.65
C GLU A 99 -1.53 2.78 -11.57
N TYR A 100 -2.00 3.51 -10.55
CA TYR A 100 -2.77 2.98 -9.42
C TYR A 100 -4.29 3.16 -9.54
N ARG A 101 -4.84 3.39 -10.75
CA ARG A 101 -6.31 3.46 -10.98
C ARG A 101 -7.06 2.24 -10.44
N GLU A 102 -6.41 1.09 -10.52
CA GLU A 102 -6.97 -0.18 -10.09
C GLU A 102 -6.04 -0.86 -9.11
N ILE A 103 -6.45 -0.90 -7.85
CA ILE A 103 -5.72 -1.54 -6.75
C ILE A 103 -6.45 -2.82 -6.35
N ARG A 104 -5.69 -3.89 -6.16
CA ARG A 104 -6.15 -5.14 -5.55
C ARG A 104 -5.37 -5.44 -4.29
N ILE A 105 -6.01 -6.18 -3.39
CA ILE A 105 -5.43 -6.56 -2.11
C ILE A 105 -5.07 -8.04 -2.16
N ALA A 106 -3.83 -8.37 -1.79
CA ALA A 106 -3.36 -9.75 -1.66
C ALA A 106 -2.78 -9.99 -0.26
N VAL A 107 -2.58 -11.25 0.11
CA VAL A 107 -1.89 -11.60 1.36
C VAL A 107 -0.39 -11.34 1.22
N ALA A 108 0.23 -10.73 2.23
CA ALA A 108 1.68 -10.71 2.38
C ALA A 108 2.15 -12.11 2.84
N TYR A 109 2.83 -12.84 1.96
CA TYR A 109 3.45 -14.11 2.30
C TYR A 109 4.85 -13.86 2.89
N LEU A 110 5.12 -14.42 4.07
CA LEU A 110 6.47 -14.55 4.59
C LEU A 110 7.06 -15.83 3.99
N ASP A 111 8.12 -15.73 3.21
CA ASP A 111 8.90 -16.89 2.76
C ASP A 111 9.61 -17.48 3.99
N TYR A 112 8.95 -18.42 4.65
CA TYR A 112 9.65 -19.47 5.38
C TYR A 112 9.79 -20.67 4.45
N ARG A 113 10.59 -20.50 3.40
CA ARG A 113 11.30 -21.63 2.78
C ARG A 113 12.73 -21.53 3.30
N VAL A 114 12.92 -22.05 4.51
CA VAL A 114 14.23 -22.51 4.99
C VAL A 114 14.47 -23.87 4.36
#